data_AF-A0A932WQD8-F1
#
_entry.id   AF-A0A932WQD8-F1
#
_cell.length_a   1.000
_cell.length_b   1.000
_cell.length_c   1.000
_cell.angle_alpha   90.00
_cell.angle_beta   90.00
_cell.angle_gamma   90.00
#
_symmetry.space_group_name_H-M   'P 1'
#
loop_
_entity.id
_entity.type
_entity.pdbx_description
1 polymer ?
#
loop_
_entity_poly.entity_id
_entity_poly.type
_entity_poly.pdbx_seq_one_letter_code
_entity_poly.pdbx_strand_id
1 'polypeptide(L)'
;MRAYLKSHAAQTPYQKGMLLWTARKIDGLLDDNGRMAAASSLLSLQRADGGWNLRSLLQDSEQWKSGKFAADLPSDGYGTGFAIFTARQAGVPADDPRIARGIAWLKSNQRASGRWFTPSLNTYTKQNLLSNSGTGFAILALRECQPPAK
;
A
#
# COMPACT_ATOMS: atom_id res chain seq x y z
N MET A 1 -12.84 16.05 -12.59
CA MET A 1 -12.16 14.98 -11.84
C MET A 1 -12.05 13.66 -12.62
N ARG A 2 -13.16 13.00 -13.01
CA ARG A 2 -13.12 11.72 -13.75
C ARG A 2 -12.30 11.78 -15.05
N ALA A 3 -12.50 12.82 -15.87
CA ALA A 3 -11.77 13.01 -17.12
C ALA A 3 -10.25 13.14 -16.90
N TYR A 4 -9.83 13.84 -15.83
CA TYR A 4 -8.42 14.01 -15.48
C TYR A 4 -7.76 12.68 -15.09
N LEU A 5 -8.42 11.87 -14.25
CA LEU A 5 -7.91 10.56 -13.84
C LEU A 5 -7.85 9.55 -14.99
N LYS A 6 -8.68 9.71 -16.02
CA LYS A 6 -8.62 8.90 -17.25
C LYS A 6 -7.52 9.37 -18.20
N SER A 7 -7.23 10.67 -18.26
CA SER A 7 -6.18 11.22 -19.12
C SER A 7 -4.78 11.21 -18.51
N HIS A 8 -4.67 11.03 -17.19
CA HIS A 8 -3.39 10.95 -16.46
C HIS A 8 -3.25 9.56 -15.83
N ALA A 9 -2.72 8.62 -16.61
CA ALA A 9 -2.58 7.24 -16.19
C ALA A 9 -1.72 7.12 -14.92
N ALA A 10 -2.17 6.30 -13.96
CA ALA A 10 -1.40 5.97 -12.78
C ALA A 10 -0.13 5.19 -13.19
N GLN A 11 1.03 5.82 -12.99
CA GLN A 11 2.32 5.26 -13.38
C GLN A 11 2.87 4.36 -12.29
N THR A 12 2.91 4.86 -11.05
CA THR A 12 3.50 4.12 -9.94
C THR A 12 2.50 3.13 -9.32
N PRO A 13 2.97 2.01 -8.72
CA PRO A 13 2.10 1.10 -7.96
C PRO A 13 1.27 1.85 -6.90
N TYR A 14 1.87 2.82 -6.21
CA TYR A 14 1.17 3.67 -5.25
C TYR A 14 -0.01 4.44 -5.87
N GLN A 15 0.21 5.10 -7.02
CA GLN A 15 -0.86 5.80 -7.74
C GLN A 15 -1.98 4.84 -8.17
N LYS A 16 -1.62 3.63 -8.61
CA LYS A 16 -2.59 2.58 -8.96
C LYS A 16 -3.41 2.16 -7.74
N GLY A 17 -2.79 2.01 -6.56
CA GLY A 17 -3.50 1.75 -5.31
C GLY A 17 -4.47 2.87 -4.91
N MET A 18 -4.08 4.13 -5.09
CA MET A 18 -4.99 5.27 -4.87
C MET A 18 -6.16 5.27 -5.85
N LEU A 19 -5.90 4.91 -7.11
CA LEU A 19 -6.94 4.79 -8.14
C LEU A 19 -7.91 3.66 -7.82
N LEU A 20 -7.44 2.51 -7.33
CA LEU A 20 -8.27 1.41 -6.85
C LEU A 20 -9.20 1.84 -5.72
N TRP A 21 -8.64 2.52 -4.71
CA TRP A 21 -9.43 3.02 -3.59
C TRP A 21 -10.49 4.02 -4.06
N THR A 22 -10.13 4.91 -4.98
CA THR A 22 -11.06 5.88 -5.58
C THR A 22 -12.15 5.18 -6.41
N ALA A 23 -11.78 4.16 -7.20
CA ALA A 23 -12.71 3.42 -8.05
C ALA A 23 -13.78 2.66 -7.24
N ARG A 24 -13.50 2.27 -5.99
CA ARG A 24 -14.53 1.71 -5.09
C ARG A 24 -15.65 2.71 -4.75
N LYS A 25 -15.38 4.01 -4.85
CA LYS A 25 -16.34 5.09 -4.51
C LYS A 25 -16.92 5.78 -5.73
N ILE A 26 -16.32 5.58 -6.90
CA ILE A 26 -16.68 6.28 -8.14
C ILE A 26 -16.78 5.26 -9.26
N ASP A 27 -18.01 4.96 -9.65
CA ASP A 27 -18.28 4.01 -10.74
C ASP A 27 -17.73 4.50 -12.09
N GLY A 28 -17.34 3.54 -12.92
CA GLY A 28 -16.84 3.78 -14.29
C GLY A 28 -15.43 4.38 -14.38
N LEU A 29 -14.67 4.34 -13.27
CA LEU A 29 -13.27 4.79 -13.23
C LEU A 29 -12.28 3.70 -13.66
N LEU A 30 -12.50 2.45 -13.25
CA LEU A 30 -11.76 1.27 -13.67
C LEU A 30 -12.73 0.13 -13.97
N ASP A 31 -12.50 -0.58 -15.06
CA ASP A 31 -13.14 -1.86 -15.34
C ASP A 31 -12.51 -2.98 -14.49
N ASP A 32 -13.12 -4.16 -14.52
CA ASP A 32 -12.73 -5.29 -13.69
C ASP A 32 -11.29 -5.74 -13.97
N ASN A 33 -10.90 -5.73 -15.24
CA ASN A 33 -9.55 -6.04 -15.69
C ASN A 33 -8.53 -5.04 -15.15
N GLY A 34 -8.80 -3.73 -15.27
CA GLY A 34 -7.94 -2.67 -14.76
C GLY A 34 -7.80 -2.72 -13.24
N ARG A 35 -8.88 -3.04 -12.51
CA ARG A 35 -8.82 -3.22 -11.05
C ARG A 35 -7.92 -4.40 -10.66
N MET A 36 -8.11 -5.56 -11.29
CA MET A 36 -7.30 -6.75 -10.98
C MET A 36 -5.84 -6.57 -11.38
N ALA A 37 -5.55 -5.94 -12.51
CA ALA A 37 -4.18 -5.63 -12.95
C ALA A 37 -3.47 -4.68 -11.98
N ALA A 38 -4.15 -3.62 -11.54
CA ALA A 38 -3.62 -2.69 -10.55
C ALA A 38 -3.33 -3.40 -9.21
N ALA A 39 -4.26 -4.22 -8.73
CA ALA A 39 -4.08 -4.97 -7.48
C ALA A 39 -2.92 -5.97 -7.59
N SER A 40 -2.82 -6.68 -8.71
CA SER A 40 -1.72 -7.61 -8.97
C SER A 40 -0.36 -6.91 -8.97
N SER A 41 -0.27 -5.71 -9.56
CA SER A 41 0.97 -4.92 -9.58
C SER A 41 1.45 -4.46 -8.19
N LEU A 42 0.52 -4.27 -7.25
CA LEU A 42 0.86 -3.98 -5.85
C LEU A 42 1.31 -5.26 -5.15
N LEU A 43 0.54 -6.33 -5.30
CA LEU A 43 0.78 -7.59 -4.60
C LEU A 43 2.07 -8.29 -5.07
N SER A 44 2.50 -8.08 -6.32
CA SER A 44 3.76 -8.62 -6.84
C SER A 44 5.01 -8.02 -6.18
N LEU A 45 4.87 -6.87 -5.50
CA LEU A 45 5.97 -6.21 -4.78
C LEU A 45 6.15 -6.73 -3.35
N GLN A 46 5.45 -7.81 -2.97
CA GLN A 46 5.57 -8.41 -1.64
C GLN A 46 6.99 -8.92 -1.42
N ARG A 47 7.57 -8.58 -0.27
CA ARG A 47 8.92 -9.00 0.10
C ARG A 47 8.91 -10.41 0.72
N ALA A 48 10.10 -10.99 0.88
CA ALA A 48 10.27 -12.33 1.41
C ALA A 48 9.71 -12.49 2.84
N ASP A 49 9.78 -11.43 3.66
CA ASP A 49 9.23 -11.37 5.00
C ASP A 49 7.68 -11.30 5.03
N GLY A 50 7.04 -11.13 3.87
CA GLY A 50 5.58 -11.02 3.74
C GLY A 50 5.05 -9.58 3.80
N GLY A 51 5.90 -8.59 4.07
CA GLY A 51 5.52 -7.18 4.06
C GLY A 51 5.77 -6.49 2.72
N TRP A 52 5.44 -5.20 2.71
CA TRP A 52 5.77 -4.24 1.65
C TRP A 52 6.38 -3.01 2.30
N ASN A 53 7.11 -2.23 1.52
CA ASN A 53 7.59 -0.92 1.93
C ASN A 53 7.04 0.17 1.01
N LEU A 54 6.94 1.39 1.50
CA LEU A 54 6.47 2.52 0.71
C LEU A 54 7.44 2.83 -0.45
N ARG A 55 8.73 2.57 -0.26
CA ARG A 55 9.79 2.81 -1.26
C ARG A 55 9.56 2.06 -2.58
N SER A 56 9.13 0.80 -2.52
CA SER A 56 8.86 -0.06 -3.67
C SER A 56 7.54 0.33 -4.33
N LEU A 57 6.58 0.88 -3.57
CA LEU A 57 5.32 1.35 -4.13
C LEU A 57 5.47 2.68 -4.90
N LEU A 58 6.45 3.48 -4.53
CA LEU A 58 6.79 4.75 -5.19
C LEU A 58 7.80 4.59 -6.34
N GLN A 59 8.14 3.37 -6.75
CA GLN A 59 8.98 3.12 -7.93
C GLN A 59 8.49 3.96 -9.13
N ASP A 60 9.45 4.49 -9.88
CA ASP A 60 9.28 5.22 -11.14
C ASP A 60 8.75 6.66 -11.12
N SER A 61 8.66 7.35 -9.97
CA SER A 61 8.38 8.80 -10.00
C SER A 61 9.60 9.59 -10.53
N GLU A 62 9.40 10.65 -11.33
CA GLU A 62 10.51 11.50 -11.84
C GLU A 62 11.35 12.08 -10.70
N GLN A 63 10.68 12.47 -9.61
CA GLN A 63 11.32 12.95 -8.39
C GLN A 63 12.21 11.87 -7.76
N TRP A 64 11.88 10.58 -7.95
CA TRP A 64 12.65 9.43 -7.47
C TRP A 64 13.96 9.21 -8.22
N LYS A 65 14.00 9.53 -9.52
CA LYS A 65 15.21 9.43 -10.35
C LYS A 65 16.31 10.43 -9.96
N SER A 66 15.98 11.41 -9.10
CA SER A 66 16.93 12.44 -8.62
C SER A 66 17.92 11.98 -7.55
N GLY A 67 17.83 10.73 -7.05
CA GLY A 67 18.78 10.16 -6.09
C GLY A 67 18.63 10.61 -4.63
N LYS A 68 17.56 11.36 -4.31
CA LYS A 68 17.33 11.95 -2.97
C LYS A 68 16.66 11.02 -1.95
N PHE A 69 16.47 9.73 -2.28
CA PHE A 69 15.71 8.78 -1.46
C PHE A 69 16.50 7.49 -1.21
N ALA A 70 16.26 6.85 -0.07
CA ALA A 70 16.94 5.60 0.30
C ALA A 70 16.72 4.49 -0.75
N ALA A 71 17.79 3.77 -1.09
CA ALA A 71 17.80 2.78 -2.18
C ALA A 71 17.08 1.47 -1.82
N ASP A 72 17.24 0.98 -0.59
CA ASP A 72 16.54 -0.19 -0.08
C ASP A 72 16.09 0.05 1.36
N LEU A 73 14.83 -0.32 1.64
CA LEU A 73 14.22 -0.17 2.95
C LEU A 73 13.54 -1.50 3.31
N PRO A 74 13.52 -1.88 4.61
CA PRO A 74 12.76 -3.04 5.05
C PRO A 74 11.26 -2.80 4.82
N SER A 75 10.46 -3.87 4.92
CA SER A 75 9.00 -3.75 5.00
C SER A 75 8.60 -2.78 6.11
N ASP A 76 7.53 -2.04 5.87
CA ASP A 76 7.07 -1.00 6.78
C ASP A 76 5.54 -1.00 6.90
N GLY A 77 5.03 -0.36 7.96
CA GLY A 77 3.60 -0.34 8.26
C GLY A 77 2.75 0.36 7.21
N TYR A 78 3.32 1.38 6.55
CA TYR A 78 2.61 2.12 5.52
C TYR A 78 2.51 1.28 4.26
N GLY A 79 3.64 0.78 3.75
CA GLY A 79 3.66 -0.03 2.54
C GLY A 79 2.78 -1.27 2.68
N THR A 80 2.95 -2.00 3.77
CA THR A 80 2.19 -3.23 4.04
C THR A 80 0.70 -2.95 4.22
N GLY A 81 0.34 -1.98 5.05
CA GLY A 81 -1.06 -1.60 5.26
C GLY A 81 -1.73 -1.11 3.97
N PHE A 82 -1.04 -0.26 3.21
CA PHE A 82 -1.56 0.30 1.96
C PHE A 82 -1.80 -0.78 0.89
N ALA A 83 -0.83 -1.68 0.67
CA ALA A 83 -0.95 -2.73 -0.32
C ALA A 83 -2.13 -3.67 -0.02
N ILE A 84 -2.26 -4.12 1.23
CA ILE A 84 -3.38 -4.98 1.66
C ILE A 84 -4.70 -4.24 1.53
N PHE A 85 -4.79 -3.03 2.09
CA PHE A 85 -6.03 -2.27 2.11
C PHE A 85 -6.55 -2.02 0.69
N THR A 86 -5.70 -1.52 -0.21
CA THR A 86 -6.10 -1.21 -1.60
C THR A 86 -6.40 -2.46 -2.42
N ALA A 87 -5.70 -3.58 -2.18
CA ALA A 87 -6.06 -4.88 -2.78
C ALA A 87 -7.46 -5.35 -2.31
N ARG A 88 -7.79 -5.21 -1.02
CA ARG A 88 -9.14 -5.49 -0.50
C ARG A 88 -10.20 -4.58 -1.13
N GLN A 89 -9.88 -3.29 -1.35
CA GLN A 89 -10.78 -2.38 -2.06
C GLN A 89 -11.03 -2.79 -3.52
N ALA A 90 -10.06 -3.47 -4.16
CA ALA A 90 -10.17 -3.99 -5.51
C ALA A 90 -10.96 -5.30 -5.62
N GLY A 91 -11.36 -5.89 -4.48
CA GLY A 91 -12.09 -7.16 -4.42
C GLY A 91 -11.23 -8.40 -4.23
N VAL A 92 -9.91 -8.25 -3.99
CA VAL A 92 -9.04 -9.40 -3.69
C VAL A 92 -9.47 -10.03 -2.35
N PRO A 93 -9.78 -11.34 -2.28
CA PRO A 93 -10.23 -12.00 -1.06
C PRO A 93 -9.24 -11.91 0.11
N ALA A 94 -9.72 -11.91 1.35
CA ALA A 94 -8.87 -11.78 2.54
C ALA A 94 -8.00 -13.02 2.79
N ASP A 95 -8.39 -14.18 2.24
CA ASP A 95 -7.67 -15.45 2.27
C ASP A 95 -6.64 -15.60 1.12
N ASP A 96 -6.47 -14.57 0.27
CA ASP A 96 -5.37 -14.54 -0.69
C ASP A 96 -4.03 -14.75 0.08
N PRO A 97 -3.20 -15.73 -0.31
CA PRO A 97 -1.98 -16.07 0.43
C PRO A 97 -1.04 -14.88 0.65
N ARG A 98 -1.02 -13.91 -0.28
CA ARG A 98 -0.20 -12.71 -0.17
C ARG A 98 -0.77 -11.78 0.90
N ILE A 99 -2.09 -11.62 0.97
CA ILE A 99 -2.75 -10.85 2.02
C ILE A 99 -2.55 -11.52 3.39
N ALA A 100 -2.72 -12.84 3.48
CA ALA A 100 -2.52 -13.58 4.72
C ALA A 100 -1.10 -13.39 5.28
N ARG A 101 -0.07 -13.49 4.42
CA ARG A 101 1.33 -13.20 4.80
C ARG A 101 1.53 -11.75 5.25
N GLY A 102 0.91 -10.79 4.58
CA GLY A 102 0.93 -9.38 4.98
C GLY A 102 0.29 -9.11 6.34
N ILE A 103 -0.85 -9.75 6.62
CA ILE A 103 -1.52 -9.67 7.92
C ILE A 103 -0.65 -10.30 9.01
N ALA A 104 -0.02 -11.45 8.75
CA ALA A 104 0.91 -12.06 9.68
C ALA A 104 2.11 -11.15 9.98
N TRP A 105 2.65 -10.48 8.94
CA TRP A 105 3.70 -9.47 9.11
C TRP A 105 3.24 -8.31 9.98
N LEU A 106 2.04 -7.74 9.74
CA LEU A 106 1.51 -6.64 10.56
C LEU A 106 1.37 -7.07 12.03
N LYS A 107 0.78 -8.23 12.30
CA LYS A 107 0.61 -8.73 13.68
C LYS A 107 1.95 -8.94 14.40
N SER A 108 2.97 -9.40 13.68
CA SER A 108 4.29 -9.69 14.26
C SER A 108 5.17 -8.46 14.43
N ASN A 109 4.89 -7.37 13.71
CA ASN A 109 5.72 -6.15 13.69
C ASN A 109 5.05 -4.93 14.34
N GLN A 110 3.94 -5.13 15.06
CA GLN A 110 3.37 -4.08 15.89
C GLN A 110 4.32 -3.79 17.07
N ARG A 111 4.70 -2.52 17.26
CA ARG A 111 5.56 -2.12 18.37
C ARG A 111 4.76 -2.07 19.67
N ALA A 112 5.44 -2.09 20.82
CA ALA A 112 4.81 -1.92 22.14
C ALA A 112 3.96 -0.64 22.27
N SER A 113 4.27 0.40 21.49
CA SER A 113 3.47 1.63 21.42
C SER A 113 2.17 1.50 20.62
N GLY A 114 1.87 0.32 20.06
CA GLY A 114 0.72 0.06 19.18
C GLY A 114 0.92 0.51 17.73
N ARG A 115 2.03 1.19 17.42
CA ARG A 115 2.35 1.74 16.09
C ARG A 115 3.15 0.76 15.24
N TRP A 116 3.13 0.96 13.93
CA TRP A 116 4.08 0.34 13.00
C TRP A 116 5.16 1.34 12.60
N PHE A 117 6.36 0.83 12.38
CA PHE A 117 7.45 1.64 11.87
C PHE A 117 7.21 2.00 10.40
N THR A 118 7.41 3.27 10.05
CA THR A 118 7.50 3.73 8.67
C THR A 118 8.76 4.59 8.56
N PRO A 119 9.78 4.15 7.79
CA PRO A 119 11.01 4.93 7.63
C PRO A 119 10.71 6.24 6.92
N SER A 120 11.42 7.31 7.33
CA SER A 120 11.48 8.52 6.51
C SER A 120 12.11 8.17 5.16
N LEU A 121 11.44 8.53 4.07
CA LEU A 121 12.01 8.42 2.74
C LEU A 121 13.04 9.52 2.47
N ASN A 122 12.90 10.66 3.16
CA ASN A 122 13.82 11.77 3.08
C ASN A 122 15.05 11.49 3.94
N THR A 123 16.23 11.43 3.32
CA THR A 123 17.50 11.18 4.02
C THR A 123 18.03 12.40 4.78
N TYR A 124 17.53 13.62 4.47
CA TYR A 124 17.93 14.85 5.14
C TYR A 124 17.26 15.06 6.50
N THR A 125 16.08 14.48 6.72
CA THR A 125 15.35 14.58 7.98
C THR A 125 15.07 13.19 8.56
N LYS A 126 15.65 12.89 9.73
CA LYS A 126 15.46 11.62 10.46
C LYS A 126 14.09 11.49 11.15
N GLN A 127 13.16 12.43 10.91
CA GLN A 127 11.85 12.40 11.54
C GLN A 127 10.93 11.43 10.80
N ASN A 128 10.43 10.40 11.49
CA ASN A 128 9.51 9.41 10.93
C ASN A 128 8.07 9.96 10.84
N LEU A 129 7.89 11.06 10.11
CA LEU A 129 6.64 11.83 9.99
C LEU A 129 5.47 10.99 9.45
N LEU A 130 5.76 9.90 8.74
CA LEU A 130 4.77 9.01 8.15
C LEU A 130 4.25 7.93 9.10
N SER A 131 4.80 7.80 10.31
CA SER A 131 4.44 6.69 11.23
C SER A 131 2.96 6.69 11.63
N ASN A 132 2.35 7.87 11.76
CA ASN A 132 0.91 7.98 12.06
C ASN A 132 0.06 7.48 10.88
N SER A 133 0.39 7.91 9.66
CA SER A 133 -0.28 7.44 8.44
C SER A 133 -0.05 5.95 8.20
N GLY A 134 1.16 5.45 8.45
CA GLY A 134 1.49 4.03 8.35
C GLY A 134 0.71 3.19 9.35
N THR A 135 0.55 3.67 10.58
CA THR A 135 -0.31 3.03 11.59
C THR A 135 -1.78 3.05 11.15
N GLY A 136 -2.27 4.16 10.57
CA GLY A 136 -3.62 4.25 10.03
C GLY A 136 -3.90 3.20 8.95
N PHE A 137 -3.02 3.05 7.97
CA PHE A 137 -3.17 2.03 6.92
C PHE A 137 -3.06 0.60 7.48
N ALA A 138 -2.15 0.35 8.43
CA ALA A 138 -2.06 -0.96 9.08
C ALA A 138 -3.38 -1.35 9.76
N ILE A 139 -4.03 -0.42 10.47
CA ILE A 139 -5.31 -0.66 11.12
C ILE A 139 -6.43 -0.90 10.09
N LEU A 140 -6.48 -0.10 9.02
CA LEU A 140 -7.45 -0.30 7.93
C LEU A 140 -7.31 -1.69 7.29
N ALA A 141 -6.07 -2.12 7.03
CA ALA A 141 -5.78 -3.44 6.48
C ALA A 141 -6.23 -4.57 7.40
N LEU A 142 -5.90 -4.47 8.70
CA LEU A 142 -6.33 -5.45 9.70
C LEU A 142 -7.86 -5.55 9.77
N ARG A 143 -8.56 -4.41 9.74
CA ARG A 143 -10.03 -4.35 9.79
C ARG A 143 -10.68 -5.00 8.55
N GLU A 144 -10.20 -4.69 7.35
CA GLU A 144 -10.77 -5.22 6.09
C GLU A 144 -10.54 -6.74 5.90
N CYS A 145 -9.68 -7.34 6.73
CA CYS A 145 -9.38 -8.77 6.74
C CYS A 145 -9.91 -9.49 7.98
N GLN A 146 -10.62 -8.81 8.88
CA GLN A 146 -11.32 -9.48 9.98
C GLN A 146 -12.56 -10.20 9.43
N PRO A 147 -12.89 -11.39 9.96
CA PRO A 147 -14.20 -11.97 9.73
C PRO A 147 -15.29 -11.00 10.23
N PRO A 148 -16.48 -10.97 9.60
CA PRO A 148 -17.57 -10.13 10.05
C PRO A 148 -17.84 -10.38 11.53
N ALA A 149 -18.00 -9.30 12.31
CA ALA A 149 -18.39 -9.40 13.70
C ALA A 149 -19.72 -10.17 13.78
N LYS A 150 -19.76 -11.20 14.63
CA LYS A 150 -20.97 -11.97 14.93
C LYS A 150 -22.03 -11.09 15.57
#